data_AF-A5HG88-F1
#
_entry.id   AF-A5HG88-F1
#
_cell.length_a   1.000
_cell.length_b   1.000
_cell.length_c   1.000
_cell.angle_alpha   90.00
_cell.angle_beta   90.00
_cell.angle_gamma   90.00
#
_symmetry.space_group_name_H-M   'P 1'
#
loop_
_entity.id
_entity.type
_entity.pdbx_description
1 polymer ?
#
loop_
_entity_poly.entity_id
_entity_poly.type
_entity_poly.pdbx_seq_one_letter_code
_entity_poly.pdbx_strand_id
1 'polypeptide(L)' 'QLDYNKLASIDAKAFQGLPHLTFLSITYNPQLQSLPV' A
#
# COMPACT_ATOMS: atom_id res chain seq x y z
N GLN A 1 -13.16 17.72 7.79
CA GLN A 1 -12.38 16.53 8.15
C GLN A 1 -11.98 15.86 6.85
N LEU A 2 -10.71 15.47 6.70
CA LEU A 2 -10.30 14.68 5.53
C LEU A 2 -10.62 13.22 5.80
N ASP A 3 -11.21 12.56 4.81
CA ASP A 3 -11.44 11.12 4.88
C ASP A 3 -10.15 10.41 4.49
N TYR A 4 -9.66 9.54 5.38
CA TYR A 4 -8.54 8.65 5.08
C TYR A 4 -8.99 7.53 4.13
N ASN A 5 -8.03 6.97 3.40
CA ASN A 5 -8.29 5.80 2.58
C ASN A 5 -8.56 4.56 3.46
N LYS A 6 -9.32 3.62 2.91
CA LYS A 6 -9.78 2.40 3.59
C LYS A 6 -9.01 1.15 3.12
N LEU A 7 -7.78 1.31 2.64
CA LEU A 7 -6.93 0.18 2.27
C LEU A 7 -6.48 -0.54 3.55
N ALA A 8 -6.90 -1.78 3.70
CA ALA A 8 -6.56 -2.61 4.87
C ALA A 8 -5.46 -3.65 4.56
N SER A 9 -5.35 -4.06 3.30
CA SER A 9 -4.35 -5.03 2.85
C SER A 9 -3.94 -4.74 1.40
N ILE A 10 -2.76 -5.23 1.02
CA ILE A 10 -2.25 -5.22 -0.34
C ILE A 10 -2.02 -6.67 -0.74
N ASP A 11 -2.41 -7.05 -1.96
CA ASP A 11 -2.15 -8.39 -2.49
C ASP A 11 -0.64 -8.63 -2.58
N ALA A 12 -0.16 -9.82 -2.21
CA ALA A 12 1.26 -10.16 -2.25
C ALA A 12 1.88 -10.08 -3.65
N LYS A 13 1.06 -10.15 -4.70
CA LYS A 13 1.50 -10.04 -6.09
C LYS A 13 1.43 -8.63 -6.65
N ALA A 14 0.96 -7.64 -5.88
CA ALA A 14 0.72 -6.28 -6.36
C ALA A 14 1.96 -5.61 -6.99
N PHE A 15 3.16 -6.03 -6.58
CA PHE A 15 4.43 -5.45 -7.05
C PHE A 15 5.23 -6.33 -8.02
N GLN A 16 4.74 -7.53 -8.37
CA GLN A 16 5.47 -8.47 -9.25
C GLN A 16 5.76 -7.88 -10.65
N GLY A 17 4.90 -7.00 -11.15
CA GLY A 17 5.06 -6.31 -12.43
C GLY A 17 5.83 -4.99 -12.37
N LEU A 18 6.35 -4.61 -11.20
CA LEU A 18 6.99 -3.30 -10.96
C LEU A 18 8.45 -3.46 -10.48
N PRO A 19 9.33 -4.09 -11.29
CA PRO A 19 10.71 -4.41 -10.87
C PRO A 19 11.60 -3.19 -10.60
N HIS A 20 11.18 -2.01 -11.04
CA HIS A 20 11.89 -0.74 -10.86
C HIS A 20 11.09 0.26 -9.99
N LEU A 21 10.16 -0.22 -9.17
CA LEU A 21 9.45 0.65 -8.22
C LEU A 21 10.45 1.23 -7.21
N THR A 22 10.70 2.53 -7.31
CA THR A 22 11.64 3.24 -6.44
C THR A 22 10.94 4.13 -5.40
N PHE A 23 9.65 4.39 -5.60
CA PHE A 23 8.85 5.20 -4.69
C PHE A 23 7.43 4.65 -4.58
N LEU A 24 6.97 4.47 -3.34
CA LEU A 24 5.62 4.05 -3.00
C LEU A 24 5.14 4.89 -1.81
N SER A 25 4.02 5.60 -1.96
CA SER A 25 3.39 6.35 -0.88
C SER A 25 2.02 5.77 -0.54
N ILE A 26 1.88 5.29 0.69
CA ILE A 26 0.67 4.66 1.23
C ILE A 26 0.35 5.17 2.65
N THR A 27 0.95 6.29 3.04
CA THR A 27 0.95 6.83 4.41
C THR A 27 -0.43 7.23 4.94
N TYR A 28 -1.43 7.38 4.08
CA TYR A 28 -2.80 7.78 4.43
C TYR A 28 -3.78 6.61 4.46
N ASN A 29 -3.32 5.45 4.95
CA ASN A 29 -4.11 4.23 5.10
C ASN A 29 -3.96 3.68 6.54
N PRO A 30 -4.71 4.20 7.53
CA PRO A 30 -4.53 3.84 8.94
C PRO A 30 -4.88 2.38 9.27
N GLN A 31 -5.60 1.68 8.38
CA GLN A 31 -5.95 0.27 8.53
C GLN A 31 -4.85 -0.67 8.00
N LEU A 32 -3.91 -0.17 7.21
CA LEU A 32 -2.83 -0.96 6.64
C LEU A 32 -1.72 -1.14 7.68
N GLN A 33 -1.53 -2.38 8.13
CA GLN A 33 -0.58 -2.70 9.22
C GLN A 33 0.83 -2.97 8.71
N SER A 34 0.96 -3.61 7.56
CA SER A 34 2.24 -4.00 6.98
C SER A 34 2.14 -4.12 5.46
N LEU A 35 3.30 -4.07 4.81
CA LEU A 35 3.43 -4.47 3.41
C LEU A 35 3.48 -6.00 3.31
N PRO A 36 2.89 -6.60 2.26
CA PRO A 36 3.11 -8.00 1.97
C PRO A 36 4.56 -8.24 1.56
N VAL A 37 5.09 -9.40 1.93
CA VAL A 37 6.41 -9.93 1.54
C VAL A 37 6.37 -10.64 0.19
#